data_AF-A0A3D4IL96-F1
#
_entry.id   AF-A0A3D4IL96-F1
#
_cell.length_a   1.000
_cell.length_b   1.000
_cell.length_c   1.000
_cell.angle_alpha   90.00
_cell.angle_beta   90.00
_cell.angle_gamma   90.00
#
_symmetry.space_group_name_H-M   'P 1'
#
loop_
_entity.id
_entity.type
_entity.pdbx_description
1 polymer ?
#
loop_
_entity_poly.entity_id
_entity_poly.type
_entity_poly.pdbx_seq_one_letter_code
_entity_poly.pdbx_strand_id
1 'polypeptide(L)'
;MEGMPQKRRSAAAEGKAADFDFARETPVLDNQEKIAAIDVKIKALMDRMREGSKFRERMTNPNIIAVAEKAENDINAEIAQLEQEKAALAEARA
;
A
#
# COMPACT_ATOMS: atom_id res chain seq x y z
N MET A 1 57.70 -2.99 -21.13
CA MET A 1 57.11 -4.03 -20.26
C MET A 1 56.14 -3.35 -19.31
N GLU A 2 54.88 -3.78 -19.38
CA GLU A 2 53.79 -3.35 -18.52
C GLU A 2 54.13 -3.50 -17.04
N GLY A 3 53.64 -2.56 -16.22
CA GLY A 3 53.69 -2.63 -14.77
C GLY A 3 52.44 -2.00 -14.19
N MET A 4 51.33 -2.74 -14.15
CA MET A 4 50.09 -2.33 -13.49
C MET A 4 50.33 -2.07 -11.99
N PRO A 5 49.85 -0.95 -11.42
CA PRO A 5 49.77 -0.80 -9.96
C PRO A 5 48.48 -1.44 -9.43
N GLN A 6 48.69 -2.35 -8.48
CA GLN A 6 47.68 -3.17 -7.81
C GLN A 6 46.64 -2.35 -7.03
N LYS A 7 45.39 -2.87 -7.05
CA LYS A 7 44.30 -2.49 -6.16
C LYS A 7 44.78 -2.46 -4.69
N ARG A 8 44.79 -1.29 -4.06
CA ARG A 8 44.84 -1.18 -2.59
C ARG A 8 43.42 -0.99 -2.08
N ARG A 9 42.90 -2.04 -1.44
CA ARG A 9 41.67 -2.00 -0.66
C ARG A 9 41.95 -1.35 0.71
N SER A 10 41.08 -0.41 1.07
CA SER A 10 40.56 -0.12 2.42
C SER A 10 41.45 0.54 3.48
N ALA A 11 41.00 1.71 3.94
CA ALA A 11 40.81 2.10 5.36
C ALA A 11 40.17 3.51 5.34
N ALA A 12 38.86 3.67 5.53
CA ALA A 12 38.18 3.89 6.82
C ALA A 12 38.60 5.22 7.52
N ALA A 13 37.58 5.97 7.99
CA ALA A 13 37.59 7.28 8.67
C ALA A 13 37.57 8.46 7.67
N GLU A 14 36.60 9.39 7.62
CA GLU A 14 35.62 9.85 8.60
C GLU A 14 34.38 10.40 7.85
N GLY A 15 33.54 9.53 7.32
CA GLY A 15 32.18 9.93 6.98
C GLY A 15 31.34 9.80 8.24
N LYS A 16 31.25 10.84 9.09
CA LYS A 16 30.13 10.94 10.03
C LYS A 16 28.87 10.93 9.17
N ALA A 17 28.25 9.76 9.02
CA ALA A 17 26.89 9.67 8.53
C ALA A 17 26.08 10.51 9.50
N ALA A 18 25.67 11.70 9.05
CA ALA A 18 24.61 12.40 9.69
C ALA A 18 23.42 11.46 9.60
N ASP A 19 23.08 10.84 10.73
CA ASP A 19 21.79 10.21 10.92
C ASP A 19 20.76 11.34 10.82
N PHE A 20 20.40 11.68 9.59
CA PHE A 20 19.23 12.49 9.32
C PHE A 20 18.04 11.59 9.60
N ASP A 21 17.65 11.52 10.87
CA ASP A 21 16.31 11.12 11.26
C ASP A 21 15.34 12.18 10.71
N PHE A 22 15.03 12.07 9.41
CA PHE A 22 13.80 12.64 8.89
C PHE A 22 12.67 11.88 9.59
N ALA A 23 12.24 12.42 10.73
CA ALA A 23 10.91 12.17 11.24
C ALA A 23 9.97 12.46 10.05
N ARG A 24 9.50 11.40 9.39
CA ARG A 24 8.45 11.50 8.39
C ARG A 24 7.19 11.85 9.16
N GLU A 25 7.06 13.12 9.56
CA GLU A 25 5.77 13.69 9.86
C GLU A 25 4.96 13.54 8.57
N THR A 26 4.14 12.50 8.50
CA THR A 26 3.15 12.36 7.44
C THR A 26 2.30 13.63 7.51
N PRO A 27 2.30 14.47 6.46
CA PRO A 27 1.57 15.72 6.50
C PRO A 27 0.11 15.41 6.83
N VAL A 28 -0.45 16.14 7.80
CA VAL A 28 -1.85 16.01 8.16
C VAL A 28 -2.66 16.49 6.97
N LEU A 29 -3.17 15.54 6.18
CA LEU A 29 -4.03 15.81 5.05
C LEU A 29 -5.28 16.57 5.52
N ASP A 30 -5.75 17.51 4.71
CA ASP A 30 -7.07 18.10 4.93
C ASP A 30 -8.18 17.06 4.70
N ASN A 31 -9.41 17.35 5.13
CA ASN A 31 -10.50 16.38 4.98
C ASN A 31 -10.82 16.08 3.50
N GLN A 32 -10.56 16.99 2.55
CA GLN A 32 -10.78 16.74 1.12
C GLN A 32 -9.74 15.78 0.54
N GLU A 33 -8.47 15.96 0.90
CA GLU A 33 -7.37 15.08 0.51
C GLU A 33 -7.55 13.68 1.12
N LYS A 34 -8.03 13.57 2.37
CA LYS A 34 -8.38 12.29 2.99
C LYS A 34 -9.50 11.58 2.24
N ILE A 35 -10.57 12.29 1.90
CA ILE A 35 -11.69 11.73 1.12
C ILE A 35 -11.19 11.25 -0.25
N ALA A 36 -10.36 12.03 -0.94
CA ALA A 36 -9.78 11.62 -2.22
C ALA A 36 -8.88 10.38 -2.09
N ALA A 37 -8.09 10.29 -1.02
CA ALA A 37 -7.27 9.11 -0.75
C ALA A 37 -8.13 7.86 -0.47
N ILE A 38 -9.25 8.02 0.26
CA ILE A 38 -10.23 6.95 0.48
C ILE A 38 -10.84 6.49 -0.84
N ASP A 39 -11.22 7.41 -1.73
CA ASP A 39 -11.80 7.08 -3.04
C ASP A 39 -10.83 6.26 -3.91
N VAL A 40 -9.55 6.62 -3.90
CA VAL A 40 -8.50 5.85 -4.60
C VAL A 40 -8.38 4.43 -4.02
N LYS A 41 -8.42 4.29 -2.69
CA LYS A 41 -8.37 2.98 -2.02
C LYS A 41 -9.58 2.11 -2.37
N ILE A 42 -10.80 2.66 -2.28
CA ILE A 42 -12.03 1.94 -2.63
C ILE A 42 -11.95 1.45 -4.08
N LYS A 43 -11.51 2.31 -5.01
CA LYS A 43 -11.35 1.91 -6.41
C LYS A 43 -10.35 0.76 -6.58
N ALA A 44 -9.19 0.82 -5.92
CA ALA A 44 -8.20 -0.25 -5.99
C ALA A 44 -8.72 -1.59 -5.42
N LEU A 45 -9.51 -1.54 -4.34
CA LEU A 45 -10.16 -2.71 -3.76
C LEU A 45 -11.21 -3.32 -4.69
N MET A 46 -12.03 -2.48 -5.33
CA MET A 46 -13.00 -2.93 -6.34
C MET A 46 -12.31 -3.58 -7.56
N ASP A 47 -11.20 -3.01 -8.02
CA ASP A 47 -10.41 -3.59 -9.12
C ASP A 47 -9.86 -4.97 -8.72
N ARG A 48 -9.34 -5.10 -7.49
CA ARG A 48 -8.87 -6.37 -6.94
C ARG A 48 -9.98 -7.42 -6.85
N MET A 49 -11.20 -7.05 -6.44
CA MET A 49 -12.35 -7.96 -6.45
C MET A 49 -12.71 -8.43 -7.86
N ARG A 50 -12.64 -7.53 -8.85
CA ARG A 50 -12.91 -7.88 -10.24
C ARG A 50 -11.93 -8.91 -10.78
N GLU A 51 -10.66 -8.82 -10.38
CA GLU A 51 -9.65 -9.83 -10.70
C GLU A 51 -9.91 -11.15 -9.95
N GLY A 52 -10.26 -11.08 -8.66
CA GLY A 52 -10.64 -12.24 -7.85
C GLY A 52 -11.81 -13.03 -8.43
N SER A 53 -12.86 -12.35 -8.89
CA SER A 53 -14.02 -12.99 -9.52
C SER A 53 -13.63 -13.75 -10.79
N LYS A 54 -12.80 -13.16 -11.66
CA LYS A 54 -12.30 -13.83 -12.87
C LYS A 54 -11.46 -15.06 -12.55
N PHE A 55 -10.71 -15.02 -11.44
CA PHE A 55 -9.94 -16.16 -10.96
C PHE A 55 -10.88 -17.27 -10.46
N ARG A 56 -11.90 -16.93 -9.66
CA ARG A 56 -12.90 -17.88 -9.14
C ARG A 56 -13.65 -18.60 -10.25
N GLU A 57 -14.06 -17.89 -11.32
CA GLU A 57 -14.75 -18.47 -12.48
C GLU A 57 -13.96 -19.61 -13.16
N ARG A 58 -12.63 -19.58 -13.07
CA ARG A 58 -11.74 -20.59 -13.66
C ARG A 58 -11.42 -21.74 -12.70
N MET A 59 -11.86 -21.64 -11.45
CA MET A 59 -11.56 -22.62 -10.41
C MET A 59 -12.66 -23.66 -10.29
N THR A 60 -12.24 -24.91 -10.08
CA THR A 60 -13.14 -26.06 -9.85
C THR A 60 -12.97 -26.65 -8.45
N ASN A 61 -11.90 -26.29 -7.73
CA ASN A 61 -11.64 -26.78 -6.39
C ASN A 61 -12.47 -26.00 -5.36
N PRO A 62 -13.40 -26.65 -4.63
CA PRO A 62 -14.30 -25.97 -3.70
C PRO A 62 -13.59 -25.26 -2.56
N ASN A 63 -12.44 -25.78 -2.09
CA ASN A 63 -11.67 -25.13 -1.02
C ASN A 63 -11.06 -23.81 -1.49
N ILE A 64 -10.57 -23.77 -2.74
CA ILE A 64 -10.00 -22.55 -3.33
C ILE A 64 -11.09 -21.51 -3.59
N ILE A 65 -12.27 -21.96 -4.06
CA ILE A 65 -13.45 -21.10 -4.24
C ILE A 65 -13.86 -20.47 -2.89
N ALA A 66 -13.97 -21.27 -1.82
CA ALA A 66 -14.33 -20.76 -0.50
C ALA A 66 -13.32 -19.74 0.05
N VAL A 67 -12.02 -19.96 -0.18
CA VAL A 67 -10.98 -18.97 0.21
C VAL A 67 -11.13 -17.67 -0.59
N ALA A 68 -11.41 -17.76 -1.89
CA ALA A 68 -11.63 -16.58 -2.73
C ALA A 68 -12.90 -15.80 -2.31
N GLU A 69 -14.00 -16.50 -2.03
CA GLU A 69 -15.25 -15.89 -1.52
C GLU A 69 -15.03 -15.20 -0.18
N LYS A 70 -14.28 -15.82 0.73
CA LYS A 70 -13.91 -15.17 2.00
C LYS A 70 -13.12 -13.90 1.76
N ALA A 71 -12.12 -13.93 0.88
CA ALA A 71 -11.33 -12.75 0.56
C ALA A 71 -12.18 -11.63 -0.08
N GLU A 72 -13.15 -11.97 -0.94
CA GLU A 72 -14.12 -11.01 -1.50
C GLU A 72 -15.00 -10.39 -0.40
N ASN A 73 -15.46 -11.19 0.57
CA ASN A 73 -16.25 -10.69 1.71
C ASN A 73 -15.43 -9.78 2.62
N ASP A 74 -14.16 -10.12 2.87
CA ASP A 74 -13.24 -9.29 3.66
C ASP A 74 -13.01 -7.93 2.96
N ILE A 75 -12.84 -7.92 1.63
CA ILE A 75 -12.72 -6.68 0.85
C ILE A 75 -14.00 -5.85 0.91
N ASN A 76 -15.18 -6.47 0.79
CA ASN A 76 -16.46 -5.76 0.91
C ASN A 76 -16.62 -5.09 2.28
N ALA A 77 -16.20 -5.78 3.36
CA ALA A 77 -16.22 -5.20 4.69
C ALA A 77 -15.25 -4.01 4.81
N GLU A 78 -14.07 -4.09 4.21
CA GLU A 78 -13.10 -2.98 4.16
C GLU A 78 -13.65 -1.77 3.39
N ILE A 79 -14.30 -1.99 2.24
CA ILE A 79 -14.96 -0.92 1.47
C ILE A 79 -16.05 -0.25 2.32
N ALA A 80 -16.90 -1.02 2.98
CA ALA A 80 -17.96 -0.46 3.83
C ALA A 80 -17.41 0.40 4.98
N GLN A 81 -16.28 0.00 5.60
CA GLN A 81 -15.61 0.80 6.62
C GLN A 81 -15.06 2.11 6.05
N LEU A 82 -14.42 2.05 4.87
CA LEU A 82 -13.90 3.23 4.18
C LEU A 82 -15.03 4.21 3.78
N GLU A 83 -16.19 3.70 3.36
CA GLU A 83 -17.35 4.54 3.07
C GLU A 83 -17.91 5.24 4.33
N GLN A 84 -17.93 4.55 5.47
CA GLN A 84 -18.29 5.16 6.76
C GLN A 84 -17.29 6.23 7.20
N GLU A 85 -15.99 5.97 7.05
CA GLU A 85 -14.94 6.95 7.34
C GLU A 85 -15.08 8.19 6.44
N LYS A 86 -15.34 7.99 5.14
CA LYS A 86 -15.60 9.07 4.18
C LYS A 86 -16.81 9.90 4.60
N ALA A 87 -17.90 9.28 5.02
CA ALA A 87 -19.10 9.97 5.48
C ALA A 87 -18.80 10.82 6.73
N ALA A 88 -18.09 10.25 7.72
CA ALA A 88 -17.71 10.96 8.93
C ALA A 88 -16.80 12.18 8.65
N LEU A 89 -15.85 12.04 7.72
CA LEU A 89 -14.98 13.15 7.29
C LEU A 89 -15.74 14.26 6.55
N ALA A 90 -16.78 13.90 5.80
CA ALA A 90 -17.65 14.86 5.11
C ALA A 90 -18.55 15.61 6.11
N GLU A 91 -19.10 14.92 7.11
CA GLU A 91 -19.91 15.52 8.18
C GLU A 91 -19.09 16.43 9.10
N ALA A 92 -17.83 16.08 9.40
CA ALA A 92 -16.93 16.92 10.21
C ALA A 92 -16.57 18.27 9.55
N ARG A 93 -16.98 18.50 8.30
CA ARG A 93 -16.83 19.76 7.55
C ARG A 93 -18.12 20.61 7.55
N ALA A 94 -19.28 20.01 7.83
CA ALA A 94 -20.58 20.69 7.85
C ALA A 94 -20.79 21.48 9.15
#